data_AF-A0A8X6UN07-F1
#
_entry.id   AF-A0A8X6UN07-F1
#
_cell.length_a   1.000
_cell.length_b   1.000
_cell.length_c   1.000
_cell.angle_alpha   90.00
_cell.angle_beta   90.00
_cell.angle_gamma   90.00
#
_symmetry.space_group_name_H-M   'P 1'
#
loop_
_entity.id
_entity.type
_entity.pdbx_description
1 polymer ?
#
loop_
_entity_poly.entity_id
_entity_poly.type
_entity_poly.pdbx_seq_one_letter_code
_entity_poly.pdbx_strand_id
1 'polypeptide(L)'
;MGADRIEYFGSLITAEGSRPLTEKVEALINYKLPSIHDLRTFLGLINFYRRYLKDAAKTQAPLHEILKGAEKKDHRKVPLSDDIRRNFEKCKTDLMEAALLSFPRTGIS
;
A
#
# COMPACT_ATOMS: atom_id res chain seq x y z
N MET A 1 -18.90 21.24 12.93
CA MET A 1 -18.42 20.06 13.68
C MET A 1 -18.52 18.87 12.74
N GLY A 2 -17.43 18.14 12.53
CA GLY A 2 -17.34 17.02 11.58
C GLY A 2 -15.94 17.00 10.97
N ALA A 3 -15.04 16.21 11.54
CA ALA A 3 -13.66 16.13 11.08
C ALA A 3 -13.58 15.23 9.83
N ASP A 4 -13.71 15.82 8.63
CA ASP A 4 -13.53 15.16 7.33
C ASP A 4 -12.04 14.96 6.97
N ARG A 5 -11.20 14.64 7.95
CA ARG A 5 -9.75 14.53 7.74
C ARG A 5 -9.22 13.34 8.52
N ILE A 6 -9.04 12.23 7.81
CA ILE A 6 -8.25 11.10 8.31
C ILE A 6 -6.86 11.24 7.70
N GLU A 7 -5.92 11.75 8.49
CA GLU A 7 -4.49 11.69 8.14
C GLU A 7 -4.04 10.22 8.19
N TYR A 8 -3.69 9.68 7.04
CA TYR A 8 -3.02 8.39 6.93
C TYR A 8 -1.80 8.59 6.02
N PHE A 9 -0.60 8.43 6.58
CA PHE A 9 0.70 8.66 5.93
C PHE A 9 1.02 10.10 5.47
N GLY A 10 0.39 11.14 6.05
CA GLY A 10 0.83 12.53 5.82
C GLY A 10 0.45 13.14 4.47
N SER A 11 -0.56 12.60 3.78
CA SER A 11 -1.12 13.22 2.56
C SER A 11 -2.64 13.38 2.64
N LEU A 12 -3.11 14.49 2.08
CA LEU A 12 -4.50 14.96 2.13
C LEU A 12 -5.35 14.14 1.13
N ILE A 13 -6.49 13.59 1.56
CA ILE A 13 -7.45 12.95 0.65
C ILE A 13 -8.62 13.92 0.47
N THR A 14 -8.77 14.52 -0.72
CA THR A 14 -9.90 15.43 -1.05
C THR A 14 -11.03 14.71 -1.80
N ALA A 15 -12.19 15.38 -1.94
CA ALA A 15 -13.43 14.78 -2.48
C ALA A 15 -13.55 14.78 -4.02
N GLU A 16 -12.61 15.37 -4.75
CA GLU A 16 -12.83 15.80 -6.15
C GLU A 16 -12.34 14.82 -7.23
N GLY A 17 -11.95 13.59 -6.89
CA GLY A 17 -11.75 12.53 -7.89
C GLY A 17 -10.78 12.89 -9.03
N SER A 18 -9.53 13.19 -8.70
CA SER A 18 -8.35 13.06 -9.59
C SER A 18 -7.06 13.41 -8.83
N ARG A 19 -7.07 14.47 -8.01
CA ARG A 19 -5.99 14.81 -7.06
C ARG A 19 -5.71 13.73 -6.00
N PRO A 20 -6.72 13.21 -5.28
CA PRO A 20 -6.51 12.20 -4.23
C PRO A 20 -5.97 10.88 -4.79
N LEU A 21 -6.23 10.59 -6.07
CA LEU A 21 -5.74 9.40 -6.76
C LEU A 21 -4.24 9.56 -7.06
N THR A 22 -3.84 10.68 -7.65
CA THR A 22 -2.42 10.99 -7.92
C THR A 22 -1.61 11.03 -6.64
N GLU A 23 -2.07 11.71 -5.59
CA GLU A 23 -1.37 11.77 -4.30
C GLU A 23 -1.22 10.39 -3.64
N LYS A 24 -2.26 9.53 -3.70
CA LYS A 24 -2.17 8.14 -3.19
C LYS A 24 -1.16 7.31 -3.98
N VAL A 25 -1.14 7.45 -5.29
CA VAL A 25 -0.18 6.72 -6.16
C VAL A 25 1.23 7.25 -5.95
N GLU A 26 1.43 8.56 -5.84
CA GLU A 26 2.73 9.18 -5.54
C GLU A 26 3.26 8.80 -4.16
N ALA A 27 2.40 8.74 -3.14
CA ALA A 27 2.77 8.26 -1.81
C ALA A 27 3.25 6.80 -1.86
N LEU A 28 2.61 5.96 -2.68
CA LEU A 28 3.05 4.58 -2.90
C LEU A 28 4.38 4.50 -3.65
N ILE A 29 4.59 5.31 -4.70
CA ILE A 29 5.85 5.37 -5.45
C ILE A 29 7.01 5.69 -4.52
N ASN A 30 6.83 6.70 -3.67
CA ASN A 30 7.85 7.18 -2.74
C ASN A 30 7.93 6.35 -1.44
N TYR A 31 7.05 5.36 -1.27
CA TYR A 31 7.07 4.49 -0.11
C TYR A 31 8.34 3.66 -0.10
N LYS A 32 9.17 3.89 0.91
CA LYS A 32 10.36 3.09 1.20
C LYS A 32 9.98 2.04 2.23
N LEU A 33 10.36 0.78 2.02
CA LEU A 33 10.18 -0.32 2.98
C LEU A 33 10.74 0.06 4.35
N PRO A 34 9.90 0.32 5.36
CA PRO A 34 10.39 0.65 6.68
C PRO A 34 10.16 -0.56 7.58
N SER A 35 9.85 -0.35 8.85
CA SER A 35 9.88 -1.38 9.88
C SER A 35 8.87 -2.54 9.68
N ILE A 36 8.97 -3.56 10.53
CA ILE A 36 7.99 -4.65 10.62
C ILE A 36 6.56 -4.11 10.84
N HIS A 37 6.41 -3.03 11.62
CA HIS A 37 5.12 -2.35 11.81
C HIS A 37 4.58 -1.80 10.48
N ASP A 38 5.43 -1.10 9.74
CA ASP A 38 5.05 -0.50 8.46
C ASP A 38 4.74 -1.57 7.40
N LEU A 39 5.47 -2.69 7.41
CA LEU A 39 5.18 -3.83 6.53
C LEU A 39 3.77 -4.39 6.78
N ARG A 40 3.32 -4.46 8.05
CA ARG A 40 1.93 -4.87 8.36
C ARG A 40 0.92 -3.90 7.80
N THR A 41 1.16 -2.60 8.00
CA THR A 41 0.30 -1.54 7.49
C THR A 41 0.21 -1.60 5.96
N PHE A 42 1.34 -1.77 5.28
CA PHE A 42 1.42 -1.93 3.84
C PHE A 42 0.63 -3.15 3.36
N LEU A 43 0.81 -4.32 3.96
CA LEU A 43 0.04 -5.52 3.59
C LEU A 43 -1.46 -5.38 3.88
N GLY A 44 -1.84 -4.64 4.93
CA GLY A 44 -3.22 -4.25 5.18
C GLY A 44 -3.82 -3.44 4.03
N LEU A 45 -3.04 -2.49 3.49
CA LEU A 45 -3.44 -1.68 2.34
C LEU A 45 -3.60 -2.55 1.08
N ILE A 46 -2.68 -3.47 0.80
CA ILE A 46 -2.82 -4.37 -0.35
C ILE A 46 -4.09 -5.22 -0.23
N ASN A 47 -4.40 -5.72 0.97
CA ASN A 47 -5.62 -6.49 1.21
C ASN A 47 -6.91 -5.69 0.95
N PHE A 48 -6.91 -4.38 1.23
CA PHE A 48 -8.01 -3.49 0.88
C PHE A 48 -8.27 -3.47 -0.64
N TYR A 49 -7.21 -3.50 -1.46
CA TYR A 49 -7.31 -3.53 -2.92
C TYR A 49 -7.30 -4.94 -3.53
N ARG A 50 -7.38 -6.02 -2.73
CA ARG A 50 -7.21 -7.42 -3.20
C ARG A 50 -8.08 -7.78 -4.41
N ARG A 51 -9.28 -7.19 -4.52
CA ARG A 51 -10.23 -7.48 -5.60
C ARG A 51 -9.76 -7.01 -6.97
N TYR A 52 -8.79 -6.11 -7.02
CA TYR A 52 -8.20 -5.55 -8.25
C TYR A 52 -6.80 -6.11 -8.53
N LEU A 53 -6.26 -6.95 -7.63
CA LEU A 53 -4.92 -7.49 -7.71
C LEU A 53 -4.97 -8.96 -8.12
N LYS A 54 -4.57 -9.26 -9.36
CA LYS A 54 -4.40 -10.65 -9.80
C LYS A 54 -3.15 -11.25 -9.15
N ASP A 55 -3.25 -12.49 -8.67
CA ASP A 55 -2.14 -13.25 -8.08
C ASP A 55 -1.43 -12.61 -6.86
N ALA A 56 -2.04 -11.62 -6.18
CA ALA A 56 -1.43 -10.93 -5.03
C ALA A 56 -0.92 -11.86 -3.92
N ALA A 57 -1.59 -13.00 -3.70
CA ALA A 57 -1.18 -13.96 -2.69
C ALA A 57 0.26 -14.49 -2.92
N LYS A 58 0.68 -14.65 -4.18
CA LYS A 58 2.02 -15.16 -4.52
C LYS A 58 3.10 -14.12 -4.24
N THR A 59 2.85 -12.86 -4.56
CA THR A 59 3.81 -11.75 -4.34
C THR A 59 3.87 -11.32 -2.88
N GLN A 60 2.76 -11.45 -2.14
CA GLN A 60 2.68 -11.17 -0.71
C GLN A 60 3.25 -12.27 0.18
N ALA A 61 3.24 -13.53 -0.24
CA ALA A 61 3.72 -14.66 0.57
C ALA A 61 5.10 -14.43 1.23
N PRO A 62 6.16 -14.02 0.50
CA PRO A 62 7.46 -13.75 1.11
C PRO A 62 7.44 -12.58 2.11
N LEU A 63 6.55 -11.60 1.91
CA LEU A 63 6.37 -10.49 2.85
C LEU A 63 5.63 -10.93 4.13
N HIS A 64 4.68 -11.87 4.02
CA HIS A 64 4.00 -12.45 5.17
C HIS A 64 4.93 -13.33 6.02
N GLU A 65 5.88 -14.04 5.40
CA GLU A 65 6.88 -14.83 6.15
C GLU A 65 7.77 -13.94 7.03
N ILE A 66 8.08 -12.70 6.62
CA ILE A 66 8.81 -11.74 7.47
C ILE A 66 8.03 -11.40 8.75
N LEU A 67 6.69 -11.38 8.67
CA LEU A 67 5.84 -11.07 9.81
C LEU A 67 5.62 -12.25 10.76
N LYS A 68 6.04 -13.45 10.35
CA LYS A 68 5.84 -14.67 11.13
C LYS A 68 6.71 -14.64 12.38
N GLY A 69 6.08 -14.73 13.54
CA GLY A 69 6.77 -14.63 14.83
C GLY A 69 7.16 -13.20 15.24
N ALA A 70 6.80 -12.17 14.45
CA ALA A 70 6.98 -10.80 14.88
C ALA A 70 5.88 -10.37 15.86
N GLU A 71 6.26 -9.62 16.89
CA GLU A 71 5.31 -9.08 17.88
C GLU A 71 4.46 -7.96 17.28
N LYS A 72 3.27 -7.70 17.85
CA LYS A 72 2.34 -6.67 17.35
C LYS A 72 2.95 -5.26 17.33
N LYS A 73 3.87 -4.97 18.26
CA LYS A 73 4.58 -3.68 18.39
C LYS A 73 6.04 -3.75 17.90
N ASP A 74 6.35 -4.74 17.07
CA ASP A 74 7.70 -4.91 16.52
C ASP A 74 8.00 -3.81 15.49
N HIS A 75 8.98 -2.96 15.80
CA HIS A 75 9.44 -1.85 14.98
C HIS A 75 10.85 -2.11 14.41
N ARG A 76 11.34 -3.37 14.46
CA ARG A 76 12.62 -3.74 13.84
C ARG A 76 12.58 -3.45 12.34
N LYS A 77 13.75 -3.21 11.76
CA LYS A 77 13.85 -3.02 10.30
C LYS A 77 13.61 -4.35 9.59
N VAL A 78 12.86 -4.29 8.48
CA VAL A 78 12.71 -5.44 7.59
C VAL A 78 14.08 -5.80 7.01
N PRO A 79 14.48 -7.09 6.99
CA PRO A 79 15.68 -7.52 6.30
C PRO A 79 15.52 -7.28 4.79
N LEU A 80 16.33 -6.35 4.25
CA LEU A 80 16.27 -5.91 2.85
C LEU A 80 17.14 -6.78 1.94
N SER A 81 16.85 -8.09 1.86
CA SER A 81 17.44 -8.92 0.81
C SER A 81 16.88 -8.55 -0.57
N ASP A 82 17.60 -8.92 -1.63
CA ASP A 82 17.20 -8.60 -3.00
C ASP A 82 15.83 -9.21 -3.37
N ASP A 83 15.54 -10.42 -2.88
CA ASP A 83 14.23 -11.05 -3.05
C ASP A 83 13.11 -10.24 -2.39
N ILE A 84 13.33 -9.75 -1.16
CA ILE A 84 12.32 -8.96 -0.44
C ILE A 84 12.09 -7.61 -1.13
N ARG A 85 13.16 -6.96 -1.58
CA ARG A 85 13.06 -5.72 -2.36
C ARG A 85 12.27 -5.94 -3.65
N ARG A 86 12.59 -7.00 -4.40
CA ARG A 86 11.90 -7.34 -5.65
C ARG A 86 10.41 -7.61 -5.43
N ASN A 87 10.06 -8.42 -4.42
CA ASN A 87 8.66 -8.72 -4.11
C ASN A 87 7.90 -7.47 -3.64
N PHE A 88 8.55 -6.62 -2.85
CA PHE A 88 7.97 -5.37 -2.39
C PHE A 88 7.71 -4.38 -3.52
N GLU A 89 8.68 -4.15 -4.40
CA GLU A 89 8.48 -3.27 -5.55
C GLU A 89 7.41 -3.81 -6.49
N LYS A 90 7.34 -5.13 -6.67
CA LYS A 90 6.24 -5.76 -7.43
C LYS A 90 4.88 -5.50 -6.77
N CYS A 91 4.78 -5.65 -5.46
CA CYS A 91 3.57 -5.33 -4.70
C CYS A 91 3.17 -3.85 -4.83
N LYS A 92 4.14 -2.92 -4.84
CA LYS A 92 3.88 -1.49 -5.08
C LYS A 92 3.30 -1.26 -6.46
N THR A 93 3.90 -1.84 -7.51
CA THR A 93 3.38 -1.72 -8.88
C THR A 93 1.96 -2.24 -8.99
N ASP A 94 1.70 -3.45 -8.48
CA ASP A 94 0.38 -4.05 -8.55
C ASP A 94 -0.65 -3.19 -7.79
N LEU A 95 -0.26 -2.66 -6.61
CA LEU A 95 -1.11 -1.77 -5.81
C LEU A 95 -1.42 -0.45 -6.51
N MET A 96 -0.47 0.13 -7.24
CA MET A 96 -0.70 1.34 -8.04
C MET A 96 -1.68 1.07 -9.18
N GLU A 97 -1.52 -0.03 -9.91
CA GLU A 97 -2.46 -0.44 -10.96
C GLU A 97 -3.86 -0.70 -10.39
N ALA A 98 -3.94 -1.40 -9.26
CA ALA A 98 -5.19 -1.67 -8.56
C ALA A 98 -5.87 -0.39 -8.04
N ALA A 99 -5.09 0.57 -7.52
CA ALA A 99 -5.61 1.87 -7.13
C ALA A 99 -6.26 2.54 -8.35
N LEU A 100 -5.56 2.62 -9.48
CA LEU A 100 -6.11 3.19 -10.72
C LEU A 100 -7.39 2.47 -11.20
N LEU A 101 -7.48 1.15 -11.06
CA LEU A 101 -8.66 0.36 -11.45
C LEU A 101 -9.84 0.48 -10.46
N SER A 102 -9.57 0.81 -9.19
CA SER A 102 -10.57 0.84 -8.13
C SER A 102 -11.43 2.10 -8.11
N PHE A 103 -10.93 3.20 -8.68
CA PHE A 103 -11.66 4.45 -8.76
C PHE A 103 -12.35 4.54 -10.13
N PRO A 104 -13.68 4.71 -10.19
CA PRO A 104 -14.33 4.98 -11.46
C PRO A 104 -13.73 6.26 -12.06
N ARG A 105 -13.38 6.24 -13.35
CA ARG A 105 -13.10 7.47 -14.10
C ARG A 105 -14.37 8.31 -14.10
N THR A 106 -14.58 9.15 -13.10
CA THR A 106 -15.59 10.21 -13.14
C THR A 106 -15.05 11.31 -14.05
N GLY A 107 -15.27 11.15 -15.34
CA GLY A 107 -14.79 12.09 -16.34
C GLY A 107 -15.10 11.69 -17.76
N ILE A 108 -16.35 11.30 -18.05
CA ILE A 108 -16.94 11.46 -19.39
C ILE A 108 -18.43 11.77 -19.20
N SER A 109 -18.79 13.06 -19.25
CA SER A 109 -19.97 13.54 -19.98
C SER A 109 -19.79 15.01 -20.31
#